data_AF-A0A314YAL8-F1
#
_entry.id   AF-A0A314YAL8-F1
#
_cell.length_a   1.000
_cell.length_b   1.000
_cell.length_c   1.000
_cell.angle_alpha   90.00
_cell.angle_beta   90.00
_cell.angle_gamma   90.00
#
_symmetry.space_group_name_H-M   'P 1'
#
loop_
_entity.id
_entity.type
_entity.pdbx_description
1 polymer ?
#
loop_
_entity_poly.entity_id
_entity_poly.type
_entity_poly.pdbx_seq_one_letter_code
_entity_poly.pdbx_strand_id
1 'polypeptide(L)'
;MKVTIAFNRFGAGLIERMPRVRFGYAHVANNRYDEWKMYAVGGSANPTIFSEGNYFIAPDTAYAKQVTKRESGGRWNNWKWRSSRDVFKNGAFFVQSGYGSCYPLYSKTQSFKVLDGSMVPALTSSAGPLSCFVGKAC
;
A
#
# COMPACT_ATOMS: atom_id res chain seq x y z
N MET A 1 -4.22 -1.01 -17.09
CA MET A 1 -3.49 -1.88 -16.14
C MET A 1 -4.30 -1.99 -14.85
N LYS A 2 -4.40 -3.20 -14.27
CA LYS A 2 -4.97 -3.47 -12.95
C LYS A 2 -3.96 -4.31 -12.17
N VAL A 3 -3.60 -3.88 -10.97
CA VAL A 3 -2.58 -4.55 -10.15
C VAL A 3 -3.10 -4.75 -8.74
N THR A 4 -2.76 -5.89 -8.15
CA THR A 4 -2.96 -6.19 -6.74
C THR A 4 -1.58 -6.34 -6.09
N ILE A 5 -1.35 -5.61 -5.01
CA ILE A 5 -0.16 -5.73 -4.17
C ILE A 5 -0.67 -6.18 -2.81
N ALA A 6 -0.37 -7.42 -2.43
CA ALA A 6 -0.88 -7.97 -1.19
C ALA A 6 0.15 -8.81 -0.43
N PHE A 7 0.07 -8.76 0.90
CA PHE A 7 0.89 -9.55 1.83
C PHE A 7 2.41 -9.34 1.70
N ASN A 8 2.83 -8.16 1.24
CA ASN A 8 4.25 -7.81 1.15
C ASN A 8 4.74 -7.13 2.44
N ARG A 9 6.04 -7.27 2.71
CA ARG A 9 6.76 -6.45 3.69
C ARG A 9 7.71 -5.50 2.97
N PHE A 10 7.38 -4.22 2.98
CA PHE A 10 8.26 -3.14 2.56
C PHE A 10 9.10 -2.69 3.75
N GLY A 11 10.37 -3.08 3.76
CA GLY A 11 11.28 -2.87 4.88
C GLY A 11 11.79 -1.43 5.02
N ALA A 12 12.41 -1.17 6.18
CA ALA A 12 13.01 0.12 6.51
C ALA A 12 14.09 0.53 5.50
N GLY A 13 14.20 1.85 5.29
CA GLY A 13 15.23 2.43 4.43
C GLY A 13 14.87 2.49 2.94
N LEU A 14 13.73 1.91 2.53
CA LEU A 14 13.17 2.13 1.19
C LEU A 14 12.81 3.60 1.01
N ILE A 15 13.23 4.18 -0.12
CA ILE A 15 13.09 5.63 -0.32
C ILE A 15 11.64 5.99 -0.67
N GLU A 16 11.08 5.34 -1.68
CA GLU A 16 9.78 5.67 -2.26
C GLU A 16 9.21 4.54 -3.14
N ARG A 17 8.00 4.74 -3.68
CA ARG A 17 7.39 3.95 -4.78
C ARG A 17 6.91 2.54 -4.43
N MET A 18 6.14 2.42 -3.36
CA MET A 18 5.61 1.15 -2.84
C MET A 18 4.06 1.11 -2.83
N PRO A 19 3.34 1.25 -3.96
CA PRO A 19 3.83 1.45 -5.33
C PRO A 19 3.87 2.94 -5.74
N ARG A 20 4.47 3.23 -6.90
CA ARG A 20 4.18 4.45 -7.67
C ARG A 20 3.41 4.11 -8.94
N VAL A 21 2.17 4.57 -9.04
CA VAL A 21 1.24 4.17 -10.13
C VAL A 21 1.07 5.31 -11.14
N ARG A 22 1.04 4.99 -12.44
CA ARG A 22 0.66 5.94 -13.48
C ARG A 22 -0.46 5.35 -14.33
N PHE A 23 -1.58 6.07 -14.40
CA PHE A 23 -2.85 5.55 -14.95
C PHE A 23 -3.32 4.24 -14.29
N GLY A 24 -4.52 3.79 -14.65
CA GLY A 24 -5.02 2.47 -14.24
C GLY A 24 -5.42 2.38 -12.77
N TYR A 25 -5.32 1.16 -12.23
CA TYR A 25 -5.84 0.79 -10.91
C TYR A 25 -4.85 -0.06 -10.11
N ALA A 26 -4.67 0.27 -8.83
CA ALA A 26 -3.94 -0.54 -7.87
C ALA A 26 -4.79 -0.80 -6.62
N HIS A 27 -4.94 -2.07 -6.26
CA HIS A 27 -5.41 -2.48 -4.93
C HIS A 27 -4.19 -2.86 -4.08
N VAL A 28 -3.97 -2.12 -3.01
CA VAL A 28 -2.87 -2.29 -2.06
C VAL A 28 -3.50 -2.85 -0.78
N ALA A 29 -3.34 -4.16 -0.53
CA ALA A 29 -4.09 -4.88 0.50
C ALA A 29 -3.20 -5.63 1.50
N ASN A 30 -3.38 -5.42 2.81
CA ASN A 30 -2.66 -6.14 3.87
C ASN A 30 -1.12 -6.20 3.70
N ASN A 31 -0.49 -5.10 3.28
CA ASN A 31 0.97 -4.97 3.23
C ASN A 31 1.49 -4.22 4.46
N ARG A 32 2.72 -4.56 4.86
CA ARG A 32 3.46 -3.89 5.93
C ARG A 32 4.45 -2.89 5.34
N TYR A 33 4.49 -1.70 5.92
CA TYR A 33 5.39 -0.62 5.54
C TYR A 33 6.17 -0.15 6.75
N ASP A 34 7.47 -0.39 6.73
CA ASP A 34 8.40 0.02 7.77
C ASP A 34 9.21 1.23 7.26
N GLU A 35 9.07 2.40 7.91
CA GLU A 35 10.02 3.53 7.88
C GLU A 35 10.59 3.92 6.50
N TRP A 36 9.71 4.36 5.59
CA TRP A 36 10.11 4.89 4.29
C TRP A 36 10.86 6.24 4.40
N LYS A 37 11.71 6.60 3.44
CA LYS A 37 12.48 7.87 3.51
C LYS A 37 11.78 9.09 2.89
N MET A 38 10.82 8.91 1.99
CA MET A 38 10.09 10.01 1.34
C MET A 38 8.57 9.82 1.34
N TYR A 39 8.07 8.77 0.68
CA TYR A 39 6.66 8.38 0.72
C TYR A 39 6.51 6.88 0.50
N ALA A 40 5.40 6.28 0.95
CA ALA A 40 5.13 4.88 0.65
C ALA A 40 4.39 4.72 -0.68
N VAL A 41 3.19 5.30 -0.78
CA VAL A 41 2.30 5.11 -1.93
C VAL A 41 2.25 6.39 -2.75
N GLY A 42 2.43 6.30 -4.06
CA GLY A 42 2.43 7.49 -4.92
C GLY A 42 1.88 7.26 -6.30
N GLY A 43 1.83 8.33 -7.09
CA GLY A 43 1.37 8.22 -8.46
C GLY A 43 1.26 9.52 -9.21
N SER A 44 1.10 9.40 -10.52
CA SER A 44 0.95 10.50 -11.49
C SER A 44 -0.13 10.17 -12.52
N ALA A 45 -0.67 11.19 -13.19
CA ALA A 45 -1.63 11.02 -14.29
C ALA A 45 -2.89 10.20 -13.90
N ASN A 46 -3.55 10.59 -12.80
CA ASN A 46 -4.86 10.10 -12.39
C ASN A 46 -5.00 8.56 -12.24
N PRO A 47 -4.15 7.89 -11.45
CA PRO A 47 -4.39 6.50 -11.10
C PRO A 47 -5.49 6.40 -10.03
N THR A 48 -6.22 5.29 -10.03
CA THR A 48 -7.06 4.89 -8.89
C THR A 48 -6.24 4.01 -7.96
N ILE A 49 -6.16 4.39 -6.68
CA ILE A 49 -5.44 3.63 -5.66
C ILE A 49 -6.41 3.33 -4.52
N PHE A 50 -6.57 2.05 -4.23
CA PHE A 50 -7.30 1.60 -3.06
C PHE A 50 -6.33 0.95 -2.07
N SER A 51 -6.14 1.60 -0.93
CA SER A 51 -5.39 1.07 0.21
C SER A 51 -6.40 0.45 1.19
N GLU A 52 -6.25 -0.85 1.45
CA GLU A 52 -7.15 -1.60 2.32
C GLU A 52 -6.38 -2.48 3.32
N GLY A 53 -6.58 -2.24 4.61
CA GLY A 53 -6.04 -3.10 5.67
C GLY A 53 -4.51 -3.14 5.74
N ASN A 54 -3.79 -2.13 5.30
CA ASN A 54 -2.32 -2.06 5.39
C ASN A 54 -1.87 -1.58 6.77
N TYR A 55 -0.59 -1.81 7.08
CA TYR A 55 0.04 -1.36 8.32
C TYR A 55 1.22 -0.46 8.03
N PHE A 56 1.08 0.83 8.33
CA PHE A 56 2.07 1.85 8.05
C PHE A 56 2.75 2.33 9.32
N ILE A 57 4.07 2.17 9.39
CA ILE A 57 4.92 2.75 10.43
C ILE A 57 5.73 3.86 9.77
N ALA A 58 5.36 5.12 10.03
CA ALA A 58 6.14 6.24 9.53
C ALA A 58 7.52 6.31 10.22
N PRO A 59 8.56 6.81 9.54
CA PRO A 59 9.86 7.11 10.16
C PRO A 59 9.71 8.26 11.17
N ASP A 60 10.70 8.48 12.02
CA ASP A 60 10.72 9.63 12.94
C ASP A 60 10.84 10.99 12.24
N THR A 61 11.36 10.99 11.01
CA THR A 61 11.49 12.18 10.17
C THR A 61 10.14 12.87 9.93
N ALA A 62 10.01 14.11 10.42
CA ALA A 62 8.76 14.85 10.44
C ALA A 62 8.11 15.08 9.06
N TYR A 63 8.91 15.27 8.00
CA TYR A 63 8.38 15.51 6.65
C TYR A 63 7.93 14.22 5.93
N ALA A 64 8.23 13.04 6.47
CA ALA A 64 7.94 11.75 5.85
C ALA A 64 6.76 11.00 6.52
N LYS A 65 5.90 11.71 7.28
CA LYS A 65 4.73 11.12 7.94
C LYS A 65 3.57 10.80 6.99
N GLN A 66 3.45 11.54 5.89
CA GLN A 66 2.40 11.31 4.92
C GLN A 66 2.72 10.06 4.07
N VAL A 67 1.82 9.08 4.10
CA VAL A 67 1.94 7.84 3.31
C VAL A 67 1.90 8.13 1.80
N THR A 68 1.13 9.14 1.39
CA THR A 68 0.78 9.41 -0.01
C THR A 68 1.55 10.56 -0.64
N LYS A 69 2.04 10.39 -1.87
CA LYS A 69 2.65 11.46 -2.69
C LYS A 69 2.03 11.53 -4.09
N ARG A 70 1.39 12.67 -4.42
CA ARG A 70 0.92 12.94 -5.77
C ARG A 70 2.01 13.65 -6.57
N GLU A 71 2.46 13.00 -7.64
CA GLU A 71 3.36 13.59 -8.63
C GLU A 71 2.50 14.32 -9.69
N SER A 72 2.06 15.53 -9.34
CA SER A 72 1.20 16.38 -10.17
C SER A 72 1.55 17.86 -9.96
N GLY A 73 1.71 18.61 -11.05
CA GLY A 73 1.82 20.07 -11.02
C GLY A 73 0.46 20.79 -10.95
N GLY A 74 -0.65 20.08 -10.71
CA GLY A 74 -2.00 20.64 -10.77
C GLY A 74 -3.06 19.81 -10.04
N ARG A 75 -4.34 19.99 -10.42
CA ARG A 75 -5.54 19.45 -9.75
C ARG A 75 -5.54 17.91 -9.68
N TRP A 76 -5.20 17.36 -8.52
CA TRP A 76 -5.27 15.92 -8.20
C TRP A 76 -6.46 15.54 -7.31
N ASN A 77 -7.25 16.52 -6.86
CA ASN A 77 -8.32 16.32 -5.88
C ASN A 77 -9.41 15.34 -6.36
N ASN A 78 -9.56 15.16 -7.67
CA ASN A 78 -10.48 14.21 -8.29
C ASN A 78 -9.89 12.79 -8.44
N TRP A 79 -8.59 12.58 -8.21
CA TRP A 79 -7.97 11.26 -8.30
C TRP A 79 -8.47 10.38 -7.15
N LYS A 80 -9.01 9.20 -7.46
CA LYS A 80 -9.63 8.33 -6.48
C LYS A 80 -8.58 7.55 -5.68
N TRP A 81 -8.14 8.14 -4.56
CA TRP A 81 -7.18 7.54 -3.63
C TRP A 81 -7.87 7.36 -2.30
N ARG A 82 -8.17 6.10 -1.96
CA ARG A 82 -8.98 5.75 -0.78
C ARG A 82 -8.20 4.83 0.16
N SER A 83 -8.45 4.97 1.45
CA SER A 83 -7.90 4.18 2.54
C SER A 83 -9.06 3.61 3.35
N SER A 84 -8.97 2.33 3.74
CA SER A 84 -9.99 1.63 4.50
C SER A 84 -9.33 0.61 5.43
N ARG A 85 -9.64 0.65 6.73
CA ARG A 85 -9.11 -0.29 7.74
C ARG A 85 -7.57 -0.33 7.84
N ASP A 86 -6.90 0.68 7.29
CA ASP A 86 -5.45 0.83 7.42
C ASP A 86 -5.10 1.22 8.86
N VAL A 87 -3.98 0.70 9.36
CA VAL A 87 -3.40 1.09 10.65
C VAL A 87 -2.23 2.01 10.41
N PHE A 88 -2.25 3.15 11.10
CA PHE A 88 -1.21 4.15 11.05
C PHE A 88 -0.49 4.24 12.40
N LYS A 89 0.83 4.13 12.38
CA LYS A 89 1.72 4.21 13.55
C LYS A 89 2.72 5.34 13.38
N ASN A 90 3.24 5.83 14.50
CA ASN A 90 4.23 6.90 14.57
C ASN A 90 3.82 8.16 13.79
N GLY A 91 2.53 8.55 13.88
CA GLY A 91 2.01 9.74 13.19
C GLY A 91 1.84 9.58 11.69
N ALA A 92 1.92 8.37 11.14
CA ALA A 92 1.57 8.11 9.74
C ALA A 92 0.13 8.57 9.45
N PHE A 93 -0.12 9.04 8.23
CA PHE A 93 -1.49 9.32 7.78
C PHE A 93 -1.65 9.22 6.27
N PHE A 94 -2.87 8.94 5.84
CA PHE A 94 -3.23 8.85 4.43
C PHE A 94 -4.19 9.98 4.05
N VAL A 95 -3.73 10.91 3.22
CA VAL A 95 -4.61 11.92 2.62
C VAL A 95 -5.42 11.28 1.50
N GLN A 96 -6.74 11.17 1.66
CA GLN A 96 -7.65 10.63 0.65
C GLN A 96 -8.08 11.69 -0.38
N SER A 97 -8.52 11.25 -1.55
CA SER A 97 -9.06 12.13 -2.60
C SER A 97 -10.05 11.38 -3.52
N GLY A 98 -10.79 12.15 -4.33
CA GLY A 98 -11.84 11.63 -5.20
C GLY A 98 -13.14 11.30 -4.45
N TYR A 99 -14.24 11.33 -5.18
CA TYR A 99 -15.58 11.07 -4.66
C TYR A 99 -15.95 9.58 -4.73
N GLY A 100 -16.89 9.20 -3.85
CA GLY A 100 -17.46 7.85 -3.78
C GLY A 100 -16.59 6.84 -3.02
N SER A 101 -17.10 5.62 -2.93
CA SER A 101 -16.36 4.47 -2.41
C SER A 101 -15.43 3.89 -3.50
N CYS A 102 -14.47 3.09 -3.04
CA CYS A 102 -13.66 2.23 -3.90
C CYS A 102 -13.90 0.79 -3.47
N TYR A 103 -14.08 -0.09 -4.46
CA TYR A 103 -14.18 -1.52 -4.24
C TYR A 103 -13.12 -2.22 -5.07
N PRO A 104 -12.64 -3.40 -4.63
CA PRO A 104 -11.78 -4.23 -5.44
C PRO A 104 -12.47 -4.64 -6.74
N LEU A 105 -11.79 -4.45 -7.88
CA LEU A 105 -12.33 -4.80 -9.21
C LEU A 105 -12.06 -6.27 -9.54
N TYR A 106 -12.52 -7.18 -8.69
CA TYR A 106 -12.28 -8.62 -8.78
C TYR A 106 -13.48 -9.41 -9.31
N SER A 107 -13.21 -10.45 -10.09
CA SER A 107 -14.17 -11.56 -10.25
C SER A 107 -14.25 -12.37 -8.95
N LYS A 108 -15.24 -13.27 -8.84
CA LYS A 108 -15.34 -14.21 -7.71
C LYS A 108 -14.06 -15.02 -7.51
N THR A 109 -13.43 -15.47 -8.59
CA THR A 109 -12.19 -16.29 -8.55
C THR A 109 -10.94 -15.48 -8.20
N GLN A 110 -10.98 -14.16 -8.34
CA GLN A 110 -9.88 -13.26 -7.96
C GLN A 110 -10.02 -12.72 -6.54
N SER A 111 -11.22 -12.82 -5.95
CA SER A 111 -11.50 -12.25 -4.65
C SER A 111 -10.77 -12.99 -3.54
N PHE A 112 -10.29 -12.21 -2.56
CA PHE A 112 -9.69 -12.73 -1.33
C PHE A 112 -10.12 -11.85 -0.16
N LYS A 113 -10.02 -12.40 1.05
CA LYS A 113 -10.37 -11.69 2.27
C LYS A 113 -9.24 -10.74 2.65
N VAL A 114 -9.56 -9.45 2.77
CA VAL A 114 -8.66 -8.43 3.35
C VAL A 114 -9.02 -8.28 4.83
N LEU A 115 -8.05 -8.48 5.72
CA LEU A 115 -8.23 -8.31 7.17
C LEU A 115 -7.95 -6.87 7.62
N ASP A 116 -8.24 -6.58 8.88
CA ASP A 116 -7.87 -5.30 9.49
C ASP A 116 -6.34 -5.12 9.51
N GLY A 117 -5.87 -3.88 9.37
CA GLY A 117 -4.45 -3.56 9.36
C GLY A 117 -3.69 -4.10 10.57
N SER A 118 -4.34 -4.19 11.74
CA SER A 118 -3.72 -4.73 12.96
C SER A 118 -3.21 -6.17 12.84
N MET A 119 -3.75 -6.96 11.91
CA MET A 119 -3.35 -8.35 11.67
C MET A 119 -2.13 -8.48 10.74
N VAL A 120 -1.78 -7.42 10.02
CA VAL A 120 -0.71 -7.44 9.01
C VAL A 120 0.65 -7.91 9.53
N PRO A 121 1.11 -7.55 10.76
CA PRO A 121 2.36 -8.08 11.28
C PRO A 121 2.42 -9.62 11.30
N ALA A 122 1.29 -10.29 11.58
CA ALA A 122 1.19 -11.73 11.52
C ALA A 122 1.07 -12.23 10.08
N LEU A 123 0.22 -11.60 9.26
CA LEU A 123 -0.01 -11.99 7.85
C LEU A 123 1.25 -11.90 6.98
N THR A 124 2.18 -11.00 7.31
CA THR A 124 3.42 -10.76 6.56
C THR A 124 4.66 -11.31 7.27
N SER A 125 4.48 -12.12 8.32
CA SER A 125 5.59 -12.69 9.11
C SER A 125 6.50 -13.63 8.31
N SER A 126 5.94 -14.31 7.31
CA SER A 126 6.65 -15.19 6.37
C SER A 126 6.96 -14.54 5.02
N ALA A 127 6.82 -13.21 4.90
CA ALA A 127 7.14 -12.51 3.66
C ALA A 127 8.64 -12.65 3.33
N GLY A 128 8.93 -13.04 2.08
CA GLY A 128 10.28 -13.30 1.62
C GLY A 128 10.36 -14.63 0.87
N PRO A 129 11.58 -15.06 0.49
CA PRO A 129 11.77 -16.38 -0.09
C PRO A 129 11.44 -17.46 0.94
N LEU A 130 10.94 -18.61 0.46
CA LEU A 130 10.81 -19.79 1.30
C LEU A 130 12.19 -20.24 1.77
N SER A 131 12.26 -20.78 2.99
CA SER A 131 13.48 -21.42 3.50
C SER A 131 13.66 -22.77 2.82
N CYS A 132 14.41 -22.77 1.71
CA CYS A 132 14.68 -23.93 0.88
C CYS A 132 15.95 -24.67 1.31
N PHE A 133 15.92 -26.01 1.24
CA PHE A 133 17.09 -26.85 1.44
C PHE A 133 17.36 -27.65 0.17
N VAL A 134 18.64 -27.80 -0.19
CA VAL A 134 19.06 -28.57 -1.37
C VAL A 134 18.49 -29.99 -1.30
N GLY A 135 17.85 -30.44 -2.37
CA GLY A 135 17.26 -31.78 -2.47
C GLY A 135 15.87 -31.93 -1.80
N LYS A 136 15.26 -30.85 -1.30
CA LYS A 136 13.88 -30.86 -0.78
C LYS A 136 13.02 -29.87 -1.56
N ALA A 137 11.72 -30.20 -1.69
CA ALA A 137 10.76 -29.26 -2.22
C ALA A 137 10.67 -28.04 -1.29
N CYS A 138 10.54 -26.87 -1.91
CA CYS A 138 9.96 -25.69 -1.32
C CYS A 138 8.50 -25.63 -1.81
#